data_AF-A0A9D7FBM9-F1
#
_entry.id   AF-A0A9D7FBM9-F1
#
_cell.length_a   1.000
_cell.length_b   1.000
_cell.length_c   1.000
_cell.angle_alpha   90.00
_cell.angle_beta   90.00
_cell.angle_gamma   90.00
#
_symmetry.space_group_name_H-M   'P 1'
#
loop_
_entity.id
_entity.type
_entity.pdbx_description
1 polymer ?
#
loop_
_entity_poly.entity_id
_entity_poly.type
_entity_poly.pdbx_seq_one_letter_code
_entity_poly.pdbx_strand_id
1 'polypeptide(L)'
;MRSSFKKYANSILKDPTNRWSEYPKPPDLTDEVLAGLEKEMLNDSAKYYFEKLGPTVLTEYREYMASLKYFEGHKFKYCILAMLAHWNPDARTYTAMSMNSRLMIRRESESTAFVETFPEDKVTLRFLIYLLESNPLFISGSENATIHRNYISNIAWNIDLYTGENFTGRKYINEWYKNDLNFESIVMKWKEHLKER
;
A
#
# COMPACT_ATOMS: atom_id res chain seq x y z
N MET A 1 -19.42 -6.36 8.65
CA MET A 1 -18.59 -6.97 7.58
C MET A 1 -18.77 -8.48 7.60
N ARG A 2 -19.02 -9.13 6.46
CA ARG A 2 -19.24 -10.58 6.45
C ARG A 2 -17.90 -11.30 6.65
N SER A 3 -17.79 -12.09 7.71
CA SER A 3 -16.60 -12.92 8.03
C SER A 3 -16.11 -13.75 6.82
N SER A 4 -17.01 -14.10 5.90
CA SER A 4 -16.71 -14.80 4.66
C SER A 4 -15.80 -14.02 3.70
N PHE A 5 -16.03 -12.71 3.52
CA PHE A 5 -15.25 -11.93 2.55
C PHE A 5 -13.81 -11.72 3.03
N LYS A 6 -13.61 -11.42 4.32
CA LYS A 6 -12.28 -11.32 4.92
C LYS A 6 -11.48 -12.62 4.73
N LYS A 7 -12.12 -13.79 4.90
CA LYS A 7 -11.49 -15.10 4.64
C LYS A 7 -11.10 -15.27 3.17
N TYR A 8 -11.99 -14.89 2.26
CA TYR A 8 -11.71 -14.90 0.82
C TYR A 8 -10.52 -14.01 0.47
N ALA A 9 -10.53 -12.73 0.87
CA ALA A 9 -9.42 -11.81 0.61
C ALA A 9 -8.08 -12.34 1.18
N ASN A 10 -8.10 -12.89 2.39
CA ASN A 10 -6.91 -13.48 3.01
C ASN A 10 -6.39 -14.71 2.26
N SER A 11 -7.26 -15.55 1.67
CA SER A 11 -6.82 -16.69 0.87
C SER A 11 -6.06 -16.29 -0.41
N ILE A 12 -6.27 -15.06 -0.89
CA ILE A 12 -5.56 -14.48 -2.04
C ILE A 12 -4.29 -13.75 -1.59
N LEU A 13 -4.41 -12.89 -0.57
CA LEU A 13 -3.36 -11.95 -0.18
C LEU A 13 -2.32 -12.55 0.78
N LYS A 14 -2.58 -13.71 1.38
CA LYS A 14 -1.66 -14.38 2.31
C LYS A 14 -1.15 -15.68 1.70
N ASP A 15 0.15 -15.91 1.80
CA ASP A 15 0.79 -17.14 1.31
C ASP A 15 0.65 -18.27 2.33
N PRO A 16 -0.06 -19.37 2.01
CA PRO A 16 -0.13 -20.54 2.87
C PRO A 16 1.13 -21.42 2.78
N THR A 17 1.98 -21.23 1.75
CA THR A 17 3.13 -22.08 1.43
C THR A 17 4.44 -21.62 2.08
N ASN A 18 4.46 -20.43 2.66
CA ASN A 18 5.57 -19.85 3.42
C ASN A 18 6.86 -19.65 2.60
N ARG A 19 6.76 -19.32 1.30
CA ARG A 19 7.91 -19.11 0.40
C ARG A 19 8.82 -17.97 0.87
N TRP A 20 8.24 -16.99 1.57
CA TRP A 20 8.92 -15.82 2.11
C TRP A 20 8.96 -15.83 3.65
N SER A 21 9.23 -17.01 4.24
CA SER A 21 9.16 -17.22 5.69
C SER A 21 10.04 -16.30 6.54
N GLU A 22 11.18 -15.87 6.00
CA GLU A 22 12.14 -14.96 6.65
C GLU A 22 11.75 -13.48 6.50
N TYR A 23 10.76 -13.18 5.64
CA TYR A 23 10.32 -11.84 5.34
C TYR A 23 9.12 -11.47 6.24
N PRO A 24 9.01 -10.21 6.73
CA PRO A 24 7.88 -9.80 7.57
C PRO A 24 6.53 -10.12 6.95
N LYS A 25 5.70 -10.84 7.71
CA LYS A 25 4.33 -11.15 7.29
C LYS A 25 3.59 -9.85 7.01
N PRO A 26 2.86 -9.74 5.89
CA PRO A 26 2.11 -8.54 5.58
C PRO A 26 1.01 -8.31 6.63
N PRO A 27 0.78 -7.07 7.09
CA PRO A 27 -0.34 -6.74 7.98
C PRO A 27 -1.70 -7.12 7.38
N ASP A 28 -2.70 -7.33 8.23
CA ASP A 28 -4.07 -7.52 7.77
C ASP A 28 -4.64 -6.24 7.15
N LEU A 29 -5.59 -6.39 6.22
CA LEU A 29 -6.36 -5.25 5.74
C LEU A 29 -7.22 -4.67 6.87
N THR A 30 -7.31 -3.34 6.94
CA THR A 30 -8.23 -2.65 7.86
C THR A 30 -9.68 -2.85 7.42
N ASP A 31 -10.61 -2.65 8.34
CA ASP A 31 -12.03 -2.85 8.03
C ASP A 31 -12.54 -1.89 6.94
N GLU A 32 -12.04 -0.66 6.90
CA GLU A 32 -12.39 0.30 5.84
C GLU A 32 -11.94 -0.18 4.46
N VAL A 33 -10.72 -0.73 4.36
CA VAL A 33 -10.17 -1.25 3.10
C VAL A 33 -10.90 -2.51 2.67
N LEU A 34 -11.20 -3.42 3.60
CA LEU A 34 -11.98 -4.62 3.31
C LEU A 34 -13.39 -4.30 2.81
N ALA A 35 -14.07 -3.33 3.42
CA ALA A 35 -15.41 -2.92 3.00
C ALA A 35 -15.41 -2.29 1.60
N GLY A 36 -14.38 -1.50 1.27
CA GLY A 36 -14.21 -0.94 -0.07
C GLY A 36 -13.85 -2.01 -1.10
N LEU A 37 -12.96 -2.94 -0.75
CA LEU A 37 -12.59 -4.06 -1.61
C LEU A 37 -13.81 -4.95 -1.91
N GLU A 38 -14.65 -5.26 -0.91
CA GLU A 38 -15.88 -6.03 -1.10
C GLU A 38 -16.81 -5.42 -2.16
N LYS A 39 -16.89 -4.07 -2.19
CA LYS A 39 -17.66 -3.34 -3.20
C LYS A 39 -17.03 -3.42 -4.60
N GLU A 40 -15.71 -3.26 -4.71
CA GLU A 40 -15.00 -3.38 -5.99
C GLU A 40 -15.10 -4.80 -6.56
N MET A 41 -15.11 -5.82 -5.70
CA MET A 41 -15.27 -7.22 -6.08
C MET A 41 -16.66 -7.61 -6.56
N LEU A 42 -17.64 -6.69 -6.56
CA LEU A 42 -18.91 -6.88 -7.27
C LEU A 42 -18.74 -6.81 -8.79
N ASN A 43 -17.63 -6.25 -9.28
CA ASN A 43 -17.26 -6.29 -10.69
C ASN A 43 -16.51 -7.59 -11.01
N ASP A 44 -17.06 -8.40 -11.93
CA ASP A 44 -16.49 -9.71 -12.30
C ASP A 44 -15.06 -9.62 -12.83
N SER A 45 -14.75 -8.55 -13.58
CA SER A 45 -13.39 -8.35 -14.11
C SER A 45 -12.42 -7.95 -13.00
N ALA A 46 -12.82 -7.08 -12.07
CA ALA A 46 -12.01 -6.75 -10.89
C ALA A 46 -11.73 -8.00 -10.06
N LYS A 47 -12.76 -8.83 -9.85
CA LYS A 47 -12.63 -10.11 -9.15
C LYS A 47 -11.67 -11.07 -9.87
N TYR A 48 -11.82 -11.22 -11.18
CA TYR A 48 -10.94 -12.06 -12.00
C TYR A 48 -9.46 -11.68 -11.85
N TYR A 49 -9.12 -10.39 -11.99
CA TYR A 49 -7.73 -9.93 -11.81
C TYR A 49 -7.28 -10.04 -10.35
N PHE A 50 -8.17 -9.91 -9.37
CA PHE A 50 -7.80 -10.05 -7.97
C PHE A 50 -7.45 -11.50 -7.62
N GLU A 51 -8.22 -12.47 -8.10
CA GLU A 51 -7.95 -13.90 -7.87
C GLU A 51 -6.60 -14.35 -8.47
N LYS A 52 -6.12 -13.69 -9.52
CA LYS A 52 -4.80 -13.94 -10.09
C LYS A 52 -3.62 -13.58 -9.20
N LEU A 53 -3.85 -12.77 -8.16
CA LEU A 53 -2.84 -12.48 -7.15
C LEU A 53 -2.67 -13.65 -6.16
N GLY A 54 -3.55 -14.65 -6.20
CA GLY A 54 -3.50 -15.78 -5.29
C GLY A 54 -2.20 -16.58 -5.38
N PRO A 55 -1.75 -17.19 -4.28
CA PRO A 55 -0.46 -17.90 -4.18
C PRO A 55 -0.33 -19.08 -5.15
N THR A 56 -1.45 -19.68 -5.56
CA THR A 56 -1.49 -20.79 -6.53
C THR A 56 -1.48 -20.33 -7.99
N VAL A 57 -1.79 -19.06 -8.25
CA VAL A 57 -1.95 -18.50 -9.60
C VAL A 57 -0.79 -17.57 -9.95
N LEU A 58 -0.31 -16.80 -8.98
CA LEU A 58 0.79 -15.88 -9.16
C LEU A 58 2.14 -16.64 -9.23
N THR A 59 2.36 -17.30 -10.36
CA THR A 59 3.62 -17.97 -10.71
C THR A 59 4.58 -17.04 -11.45
N GLU A 60 4.06 -15.96 -12.05
CA GLU A 60 4.80 -15.05 -12.91
C GLU A 60 4.54 -13.57 -12.58
N TYR A 61 5.58 -12.74 -12.72
CA TYR A 61 5.51 -11.28 -12.62
C TYR A 61 4.47 -10.65 -13.56
N ARG A 62 4.20 -11.31 -14.70
CA ARG A 62 3.24 -10.84 -15.72
C ARG A 62 1.82 -10.72 -15.17
N GLU A 63 1.36 -11.68 -14.37
CA GLU A 63 -0.02 -11.69 -13.86
C GLU A 63 -0.24 -10.61 -12.80
N TYR A 64 0.78 -10.37 -11.97
CA TYR A 64 0.79 -9.22 -11.06
C TYR A 64 0.68 -7.90 -11.84
N MET A 65 1.52 -7.70 -12.86
CA MET A 65 1.51 -6.45 -13.64
C MET A 65 0.21 -6.25 -14.43
N ALA A 66 -0.39 -7.33 -14.92
CA ALA A 66 -1.69 -7.26 -15.58
C ALA A 66 -2.78 -6.80 -14.62
N SER A 67 -2.79 -7.36 -13.41
CA SER A 67 -3.74 -6.99 -12.34
C SER A 67 -3.56 -5.54 -11.90
N LEU A 68 -2.31 -5.12 -11.63
CA LEU A 68 -1.99 -3.74 -11.27
C LEU A 68 -2.49 -2.77 -12.34
N LYS A 69 -2.10 -2.97 -13.62
CA LYS A 69 -2.53 -2.11 -14.73
C LYS A 69 -4.04 -2.04 -14.88
N TYR A 70 -4.71 -3.18 -14.72
CA TYR A 70 -6.16 -3.24 -14.80
C TYR A 70 -6.82 -2.40 -13.70
N PHE A 71 -6.43 -2.60 -12.43
CA PHE A 71 -6.96 -1.82 -11.32
C PHE A 71 -6.66 -0.33 -11.46
N GLU A 72 -5.45 0.00 -11.92
CA GLU A 72 -5.06 1.39 -12.12
C GLU A 72 -5.88 2.10 -13.19
N GLY A 73 -6.09 1.45 -14.34
CA GLY A 73 -6.88 1.99 -15.45
C GLY A 73 -8.36 2.15 -15.13
N HIS A 74 -8.90 1.27 -14.29
CA HIS A 74 -10.32 1.29 -13.88
C HIS A 74 -10.59 1.99 -12.55
N LYS A 75 -9.54 2.58 -11.95
CA LYS A 75 -9.63 3.29 -10.65
C LYS A 75 -10.15 2.41 -9.50
N PHE A 76 -9.83 1.11 -9.51
CA PHE A 76 -10.09 0.19 -8.41
C PHE A 76 -9.08 0.41 -7.28
N LYS A 77 -9.34 1.43 -6.49
CA LYS A 77 -8.48 1.92 -5.41
C LYS A 77 -8.29 0.86 -4.32
N TYR A 78 -9.36 0.20 -3.89
CA TYR A 78 -9.26 -0.76 -2.78
C TYR A 78 -8.54 -2.05 -3.18
N CYS A 79 -8.61 -2.46 -4.45
CA CYS A 79 -7.73 -3.47 -5.03
C CYS A 79 -6.25 -3.06 -4.92
N ILE A 80 -5.91 -1.82 -5.30
CA ILE A 80 -4.54 -1.30 -5.20
C ILE A 80 -4.07 -1.27 -3.73
N LEU A 81 -4.91 -0.78 -2.81
CA LEU A 81 -4.58 -0.81 -1.38
C LEU A 81 -4.38 -2.24 -0.88
N ALA A 82 -5.21 -3.18 -1.31
CA ALA A 82 -5.07 -4.58 -0.94
C ALA A 82 -3.72 -5.18 -1.40
N MET A 83 -3.23 -4.78 -2.57
CA MET A 83 -1.93 -5.22 -3.10
C MET A 83 -0.74 -4.74 -2.26
N LEU A 84 -0.86 -3.64 -1.49
CA LEU A 84 0.17 -3.24 -0.54
C LEU A 84 0.32 -4.22 0.64
N ALA A 85 -0.72 -5.00 0.94
CA ALA A 85 -0.70 -6.01 2.00
C ALA A 85 -0.51 -7.45 1.49
N HIS A 86 0.05 -7.58 0.28
CA HIS A 86 0.28 -8.86 -0.38
C HIS A 86 1.46 -9.63 0.22
N TRP A 87 1.38 -10.97 0.20
CA TRP A 87 2.40 -11.88 0.72
C TRP A 87 3.75 -11.80 -0.01
N ASN A 88 3.70 -11.55 -1.32
CA ASN A 88 4.89 -11.36 -2.14
C ASN A 88 5.48 -9.95 -1.90
N PRO A 89 6.76 -9.84 -1.45
CA PRO A 89 7.39 -8.56 -1.11
C PRO A 89 7.65 -7.67 -2.34
N ASP A 90 7.90 -8.25 -3.51
CA ASP A 90 8.04 -7.49 -4.75
C ASP A 90 6.72 -6.85 -5.15
N ALA A 91 5.63 -7.62 -5.09
CA ALA A 91 4.29 -7.16 -5.45
C ALA A 91 3.89 -5.91 -4.65
N ARG A 92 4.03 -5.94 -3.32
CA ARG A 92 3.70 -4.79 -2.48
C ARG A 92 4.64 -3.59 -2.70
N THR A 93 5.93 -3.85 -2.98
CA THR A 93 6.92 -2.80 -3.27
C THR A 93 6.59 -2.08 -4.58
N TYR A 94 6.36 -2.84 -5.66
CA TYR A 94 5.99 -2.27 -6.96
C TYR A 94 4.65 -1.53 -6.90
N THR A 95 3.69 -2.02 -6.12
CA THR A 95 2.42 -1.32 -5.90
C THR A 95 2.67 0.06 -5.29
N ALA A 96 3.48 0.14 -4.23
CA ALA A 96 3.82 1.41 -3.59
C ALA A 96 4.56 2.38 -4.53
N MET A 97 5.50 1.87 -5.35
CA MET A 97 6.20 2.65 -6.37
C MET A 97 5.26 3.19 -7.45
N SER A 98 4.30 2.38 -7.89
CA SER A 98 3.31 2.78 -8.90
C SER A 98 2.41 3.89 -8.37
N MET A 99 1.96 3.77 -7.11
CA MET A 99 1.18 4.82 -6.45
C MET A 99 1.94 6.15 -6.37
N ASN A 100 3.24 6.13 -6.03
CA ASN A 100 4.08 7.33 -6.02
C ASN A 100 4.10 8.03 -7.39
N SER A 101 4.35 7.27 -8.44
CA SER A 101 4.40 7.79 -9.82
C SER A 101 3.08 8.49 -10.21
N ARG A 102 1.95 7.90 -9.86
CA ARG A 102 0.62 8.46 -10.18
C ARG A 102 0.30 9.71 -9.36
N LEU A 103 0.62 9.71 -8.08
CA LEU A 103 0.40 10.86 -7.21
C LEU A 103 1.27 12.04 -7.61
N MET A 104 2.52 11.81 -8.04
CA MET A 104 3.36 12.88 -8.59
C MET A 104 2.71 13.54 -9.82
N ILE A 105 2.29 12.73 -10.80
CA ILE A 105 1.61 13.23 -12.00
C ILE A 105 0.35 14.03 -11.63
N ARG A 106 -0.49 13.51 -10.72
CA ARG A 106 -1.68 14.20 -10.23
C ARG A 106 -1.32 15.58 -9.66
N ARG A 107 -0.30 15.67 -8.81
CA ARG A 107 0.14 16.93 -8.19
C ARG A 107 0.77 17.92 -9.18
N GLU A 108 1.43 17.44 -10.23
CA GLU A 108 1.96 18.30 -11.29
C GLU A 108 0.86 18.85 -12.21
N SER A 109 -0.22 18.08 -12.40
CA SER A 109 -1.35 18.46 -13.26
C SER A 109 -2.36 19.41 -12.60
N GLU A 110 -2.41 19.49 -11.27
CA GLU A 110 -3.39 20.29 -10.51
C GLU A 110 -2.69 21.50 -9.86
N SER A 111 -2.93 22.72 -10.37
CA SER A 111 -2.34 23.96 -9.84
C SER A 111 -2.83 24.26 -8.41
N THR A 112 -1.91 24.30 -7.44
CA THR A 112 -1.95 24.95 -6.08
C THR A 112 -3.19 24.83 -5.17
N ALA A 113 -4.29 24.22 -5.60
CA ALA A 113 -5.56 24.14 -4.86
C ALA A 113 -5.79 22.77 -4.17
N PHE A 114 -4.75 21.95 -4.01
CA PHE A 114 -4.87 20.65 -3.36
C PHE A 114 -4.79 20.77 -1.83
N VAL A 115 -5.83 21.34 -1.24
CA VAL A 115 -6.07 21.33 0.23
C VAL A 115 -7.43 20.71 0.58
N GLU A 116 -8.14 20.14 -0.41
CA GLU A 116 -9.34 19.34 -0.15
C GLU A 116 -9.00 17.85 -0.28
N THR A 117 -8.74 17.23 0.86
CA THR A 117 -8.64 15.78 0.98
C THR A 117 -10.01 15.20 0.65
N PHE A 118 -10.15 14.55 -0.50
CA PHE A 118 -11.32 13.73 -0.78
C PHE A 118 -11.49 12.73 0.38
N PRO A 119 -12.72 12.45 0.87
CA PRO A 119 -12.92 11.49 1.96
C PRO A 119 -12.24 10.13 1.68
N GLU A 120 -12.16 9.78 0.41
CA GLU A 120 -11.48 8.61 -0.13
C GLU A 120 -9.95 8.63 0.03
N ASP A 121 -9.32 9.80 -0.05
CA ASP A 121 -7.87 9.98 0.16
C ASP A 121 -7.52 9.84 1.65
N LYS A 122 -8.45 10.17 2.57
CA LYS A 122 -8.26 9.93 4.02
C LYS A 122 -8.23 8.43 4.38
N VAL A 123 -9.02 7.60 3.70
CA VAL A 123 -8.98 6.13 3.88
C VAL A 123 -7.63 5.58 3.44
N THR A 124 -7.14 6.01 2.26
CA THR A 124 -5.81 5.63 1.77
C THR A 124 -4.72 6.09 2.73
N LEU A 125 -4.76 7.35 3.17
CA LEU A 125 -3.79 7.91 4.12
C LEU A 125 -3.76 7.15 5.45
N ARG A 126 -4.93 6.85 6.04
CA ARG A 126 -5.04 6.00 7.24
C ARG A 126 -4.39 4.64 7.02
N PHE A 127 -4.69 4.01 5.89
CA PHE A 127 -4.19 2.67 5.61
C PHE A 127 -2.67 2.66 5.39
N LEU A 128 -2.11 3.64 4.68
CA LEU A 128 -0.67 3.77 4.49
C LEU A 128 0.06 3.98 5.82
N ILE A 129 -0.46 4.85 6.69
CA ILE A 129 0.09 5.06 8.04
C ILE A 129 0.03 3.75 8.84
N TYR A 130 -1.11 3.06 8.82
CA TYR A 130 -1.26 1.75 9.47
C TYR A 130 -0.24 0.73 8.97
N LEU A 131 -0.01 0.64 7.65
CA LEU A 131 0.99 -0.26 7.08
C LEU A 131 2.40 0.08 7.56
N LEU A 132 2.73 1.37 7.65
CA LEU A 132 4.02 1.84 8.12
C LEU A 132 4.24 1.51 9.59
N GLU A 133 3.23 1.70 10.44
CA GLU A 133 3.28 1.40 11.88
C GLU A 133 3.26 -0.10 12.18
N SER A 134 2.69 -0.91 11.27
CA SER A 134 2.52 -2.35 11.49
C SER A 134 3.67 -3.21 10.93
N ASN A 135 4.61 -2.62 10.21
CA ASN A 135 5.80 -3.33 9.72
C ASN A 135 7.03 -2.92 10.53
N PRO A 136 8.02 -3.82 10.69
CA PRO A 136 9.34 -3.37 11.11
C PRO A 136 9.87 -2.32 10.13
N LEU A 137 10.66 -1.36 10.60
CA LEU A 137 11.27 -0.35 9.72
C LEU A 137 12.55 -0.88 9.05
N PHE A 138 13.15 -1.91 9.66
CA PHE A 138 14.39 -2.55 9.23
C PHE A 138 14.30 -4.06 9.44
N ILE A 139 14.87 -4.82 8.51
CA ILE A 139 15.10 -6.25 8.66
C ILE A 139 16.55 -6.58 8.28
N SER A 140 17.05 -7.71 8.75
CA SER A 140 18.37 -8.24 8.41
C SER A 140 18.37 -9.00 7.07
N GLY A 141 19.54 -9.16 6.46
CA GLY A 141 19.75 -9.90 5.20
C GLY A 141 19.85 -8.98 3.98
N SER A 142 20.82 -9.20 3.09
CA SER A 142 21.19 -8.22 2.05
C SER A 142 20.05 -7.89 1.06
N GLU A 143 19.48 -8.91 0.42
CA GLU A 143 18.45 -8.74 -0.61
C GLU A 143 17.08 -8.40 0.00
N ASN A 144 16.63 -9.19 0.98
CA ASN A 144 15.36 -8.97 1.66
C ASN A 144 15.31 -7.60 2.34
N ALA A 145 16.39 -7.13 2.99
CA ALA A 145 16.42 -5.80 3.59
C ALA A 145 16.34 -4.69 2.54
N THR A 146 16.91 -4.89 1.35
CA THR A 146 16.84 -3.91 0.27
C THR A 146 15.40 -3.77 -0.22
N ILE A 147 14.73 -4.88 -0.52
CA ILE A 147 13.32 -4.89 -0.95
C ILE A 147 12.44 -4.26 0.14
N HIS A 148 12.67 -4.63 1.40
CA HIS A 148 11.93 -4.10 2.53
C HIS A 148 12.13 -2.60 2.74
N ARG A 149 13.37 -2.12 2.67
CA ARG A 149 13.68 -0.69 2.75
C ARG A 149 12.97 0.09 1.64
N ASN A 150 12.94 -0.46 0.42
CA ASN A 150 12.22 0.15 -0.70
C ASN A 150 10.71 0.22 -0.42
N TYR A 151 10.11 -0.87 0.07
CA TYR A 151 8.69 -0.89 0.44
C TYR A 151 8.33 0.18 1.48
N ILE A 152 9.07 0.22 2.59
CA ILE A 152 8.85 1.19 3.69
C ILE A 152 9.06 2.63 3.21
N SER A 153 10.11 2.88 2.44
CA SER A 153 10.40 4.23 1.91
C SER A 153 9.32 4.69 0.93
N ASN A 154 8.80 3.79 0.08
CA ASN A 154 7.74 4.14 -0.85
C ASN A 154 6.40 4.37 -0.14
N ILE A 155 6.08 3.66 0.95
CA ILE A 155 4.90 3.97 1.77
C ILE A 155 5.02 5.38 2.36
N ALA A 156 6.13 5.68 3.02
CA ALA A 156 6.37 7.00 3.61
C ALA A 156 6.28 8.12 2.56
N TRP A 157 6.82 7.90 1.36
CA TRP A 157 6.73 8.85 0.28
C TRP A 157 5.29 9.04 -0.23
N ASN A 158 4.50 7.97 -0.35
CA ASN A 158 3.08 8.10 -0.68
C ASN A 158 2.36 8.98 0.35
N ILE A 159 2.66 8.81 1.64
CA ILE A 159 2.07 9.61 2.71
C ILE A 159 2.44 11.09 2.56
N ASP A 160 3.71 11.43 2.30
CA ASP A 160 4.14 12.80 1.99
C ASP A 160 3.38 13.38 0.77
N LEU A 161 3.14 12.58 -0.26
CA LEU A 161 2.40 13.03 -1.44
C LEU A 161 0.93 13.33 -1.13
N TYR A 162 0.28 12.52 -0.30
CA TYR A 162 -1.12 12.75 0.12
C TYR A 162 -1.28 13.93 1.08
N THR A 163 -0.33 14.11 2.00
CA THR A 163 -0.38 15.17 3.02
C THR A 163 0.23 16.50 2.53
N GLY A 164 1.06 16.43 1.51
CA GLY A 164 1.84 17.55 1.01
C GLY A 164 3.10 17.86 1.80
N GLU A 165 3.38 17.08 2.83
CA GLU A 165 4.64 17.11 3.58
C GLU A 165 5.83 16.69 2.69
N ASN A 166 7.04 16.86 3.22
CA ASN A 166 8.28 16.52 2.51
C ASN A 166 9.34 15.93 3.44
N PHE A 167 8.93 15.10 4.41
CA PHE A 167 9.84 14.51 5.37
C PHE A 167 10.79 13.49 4.72
N THR A 168 10.32 12.78 3.69
CA THR A 168 11.09 11.80 2.92
C THR A 168 12.03 12.42 1.89
N GLY A 169 11.92 13.74 1.66
CA GLY A 169 12.63 14.43 0.59
C GLY A 169 12.27 13.93 -0.81
N ARG A 170 11.18 13.15 -0.95
CA ARG A 170 10.76 12.47 -2.20
C ARG A 170 11.81 11.53 -2.76
N LYS A 171 12.55 10.85 -1.87
CA LYS A 171 13.59 9.89 -2.25
C LYS A 171 13.15 8.47 -1.91
N TYR A 172 13.60 7.52 -2.73
CA TYR A 172 13.38 6.09 -2.54
C TYR A 172 14.23 5.47 -1.41
N ILE A 173 15.08 6.27 -0.76
CA ILE A 173 16.03 5.82 0.26
C ILE A 173 15.55 6.29 1.63
N ASN A 174 15.55 5.37 2.61
CA ASN A 174 15.18 5.63 4.01
C ASN A 174 16.23 6.49 4.76
N GLU A 175 16.59 7.66 4.22
CA GLU A 175 17.41 8.69 4.89
C GLU A 175 16.57 9.54 5.86
N TRP A 176 15.24 9.43 5.76
CA TRP A 176 14.29 10.21 6.54
C TRP A 176 14.09 9.67 7.95
N TYR A 177 14.24 8.36 8.15
CA TYR A 177 14.28 7.76 9.49
C TYR A 177 15.62 8.06 10.15
N LYS A 178 15.61 8.80 11.26
CA LYS A 178 16.81 9.08 12.07
C LYS A 178 16.87 8.25 13.35
N ASN A 179 15.74 8.16 14.04
CA ASN A 179 15.54 7.41 15.27
C ASN A 179 14.04 7.32 15.57
N ASP A 180 13.65 6.50 16.55
CA ASP A 180 12.25 6.26 16.91
C ASP A 180 11.50 7.56 17.27
N LEU A 181 12.12 8.46 18.03
CA LEU A 181 11.50 9.75 18.41
C LEU A 181 11.19 10.63 17.19
N ASN A 182 12.11 10.66 16.22
CA ASN A 182 11.89 11.39 14.97
C ASN A 182 10.81 10.72 14.12
N PHE A 183 10.79 9.39 14.07
CA PHE A 183 9.75 8.62 13.38
C PHE A 183 8.36 8.89 13.96
N GLU A 184 8.22 8.80 15.29
CA GLU A 184 6.97 9.08 15.99
C GLU A 184 6.48 10.51 15.72
N SER A 185 7.39 11.48 15.75
CA SER A 185 7.07 12.88 15.43
C SER A 185 6.55 13.06 14.00
N ILE A 186 7.19 12.42 13.02
CA ILE A 186 6.77 12.44 11.60
C ILE A 186 5.39 11.78 11.45
N VAL A 187 5.18 10.61 12.04
CA VAL A 187 3.89 9.91 11.99
C VAL A 187 2.78 10.73 12.64
N MET A 188 3.06 11.37 13.77
CA MET A 188 2.11 12.28 14.43
C MET A 188 1.73 13.45 13.53
N LYS A 189 2.70 14.02 12.80
CA LYS A 189 2.44 15.08 11.81
C LYS A 189 1.54 14.59 10.68
N TRP A 190 1.80 13.43 10.10
CA TRP A 190 0.91 12.86 9.09
C TRP A 190 -0.50 12.57 9.62
N LYS A 191 -0.63 12.11 10.88
CA LYS A 191 -1.92 11.87 11.53
C LYS A 191 -2.72 13.15 11.78
N GLU A 192 -2.11 14.33 11.86
CA GLU A 192 -2.84 15.60 11.96
C GLU A 192 -3.75 15.84 10.74
N HIS A 193 -3.36 15.36 9.55
CA HIS A 193 -4.16 15.45 8.32
C HIS A 193 -5.40 14.54 8.32
N LEU A 194 -5.49 13.61 9.27
CA LEU A 194 -6.66 12.73 9.44
C LEU A 194 -7.73 13.29 10.37
N LYS A 195 -7.42 14.33 11.16
CA LYS A 195 -8.39 14.95 12.07
C LYS A 195 -9.53 15.55 11.26
N GLU A 196 -10.76 15.33 11.71
CA GLU A 196 -11.93 16.04 11.17
C GLU A 196 -11.79 17.52 11.59
N ARG A 197 -11.95 18.43 10.62
CA ARG A 197 -11.96 19.87 10.87
C ARG A 197 -13.36 20.31 11.26
#